data_AF-M5RXU8-F1
#
_entry.id   AF-M5RXU8-F1
#
_cell.length_a   1.000
_cell.length_b   1.000
_cell.length_c   1.000
_cell.angle_alpha   90.00
_cell.angle_beta   90.00
_cell.angle_gamma   90.00
#
_symmetry.space_group_name_H-M   'P 1'
#
loop_
_entity.id
_entity.type
_entity.pdbx_description
1 polymer ?
#
loop_
_entity_poly.entity_id
_entity_poly.type
_entity_poly.pdbx_seq_one_letter_code
_entity_poly.pdbx_strand_id
1 'polypeptide(L)'
;MSAHESWTQRVSDYVDDLVQITEAMDLILDETRVRTINLQPNEVDESTVRLAETISQLEAMVERRDVLLRDEDAPANGLSLSEKLLSSRRIEDARLAKRCGEAAEQIKTTHQRANALFVCQYHLTQFQSEMLDRLAGVAAPPTYGKPSAKSGQKQNRGGGELFNEAA
;
A
#
# COMPACT_ATOMS: atom_id res chain seq x y z
N MET A 1 -13.81 -18.95 -37.93
CA MET A 1 -14.98 -18.85 -37.02
C MET A 1 -14.42 -18.77 -35.63
N SER A 2 -14.36 -17.57 -35.06
CA SER A 2 -13.84 -17.36 -33.71
C SER A 2 -14.81 -18.01 -32.72
N ALA A 3 -14.35 -19.00 -31.95
CA ALA A 3 -15.16 -19.56 -30.89
C ALA A 3 -15.44 -18.44 -29.88
N HIS A 4 -16.70 -18.06 -29.69
CA HIS A 4 -17.07 -17.15 -28.62
C HIS A 4 -16.73 -17.83 -27.28
N GLU A 5 -15.87 -17.18 -26.52
CA GLU A 5 -15.48 -17.66 -25.19
C GLU A 5 -16.67 -17.61 -24.24
N SER A 6 -16.96 -18.72 -23.58
CA SER A 6 -18.11 -18.81 -22.67
C SER A 6 -17.94 -17.86 -21.48
N TRP A 7 -19.04 -17.34 -20.93
CA TRP A 7 -19.03 -16.51 -19.72
C TRP A 7 -18.25 -17.16 -18.57
N THR A 8 -18.46 -18.46 -18.32
CA THR A 8 -17.73 -19.22 -17.28
C THR A 8 -16.23 -19.20 -17.51
N GLN A 9 -15.77 -19.35 -18.77
CA GLN A 9 -14.34 -19.30 -19.09
C GLN A 9 -13.78 -17.91 -18.79
N ARG A 10 -14.46 -16.85 -19.23
CA ARG A 10 -14.07 -15.46 -18.93
C ARG A 10 -14.00 -15.17 -17.43
N VAL A 11 -14.89 -15.76 -16.63
CA VAL A 11 -14.84 -15.69 -15.16
C VAL A 11 -13.66 -16.47 -14.60
N SER A 12 -13.32 -17.63 -15.16
CA SER A 12 -12.11 -18.37 -14.78
C SER A 12 -10.87 -17.54 -15.01
N ASP A 13 -10.70 -17.00 -16.22
CA ASP A 13 -9.52 -16.20 -16.57
C ASP A 13 -9.44 -14.94 -15.71
N TYR A 14 -10.58 -14.31 -15.43
CA TYR A 14 -10.65 -13.20 -14.49
C TYR A 14 -10.15 -13.59 -13.10
N VAL A 15 -10.52 -14.75 -12.57
CA VAL A 15 -10.05 -15.22 -11.25
C VAL A 15 -8.56 -15.57 -11.29
N ASP A 16 -8.08 -16.18 -12.38
CA ASP A 16 -6.67 -16.49 -12.58
C ASP A 16 -5.82 -15.21 -12.56
N ASP A 17 -6.21 -14.20 -13.34
CA ASP A 17 -5.53 -12.89 -13.39
C ASP A 17 -5.56 -12.20 -12.01
N LEU A 18 -6.71 -12.28 -11.30
CA LEU A 18 -6.89 -11.67 -9.98
C LEU A 18 -5.93 -12.29 -8.95
N VAL A 19 -5.79 -13.61 -8.96
CA VAL A 19 -4.86 -14.34 -8.09
C VAL A 19 -3.42 -13.94 -8.41
N GLN A 20 -3.05 -13.92 -9.69
CA GLN A 20 -1.70 -13.55 -10.11
C GLN A 20 -1.32 -12.12 -9.68
N ILE A 21 -2.23 -11.15 -9.86
CA ILE A 21 -2.02 -9.76 -9.41
C ILE A 21 -1.86 -9.71 -7.89
N THR A 22 -2.68 -10.46 -7.15
CA THR A 22 -2.65 -10.46 -5.68
C THR A 22 -1.35 -11.09 -5.15
N GLU A 23 -0.88 -12.18 -5.76
CA GLU A 23 0.41 -12.80 -5.43
C GLU A 23 1.60 -11.88 -5.74
N ALA A 24 1.56 -11.17 -6.87
CA ALA A 24 2.56 -10.16 -7.20
C ALA A 24 2.58 -9.02 -6.16
N MET A 25 1.40 -8.57 -5.72
CA MET A 25 1.27 -7.56 -4.68
C MET A 25 1.85 -8.04 -3.34
N ASP A 26 1.54 -9.27 -2.93
CA ASP A 26 2.10 -9.88 -1.71
C ASP A 26 3.64 -9.93 -1.74
N LEU A 27 4.23 -10.28 -2.89
CA LEU A 27 5.68 -10.29 -3.07
C LEU A 27 6.27 -8.87 -2.94
N ILE A 28 5.66 -7.88 -3.59
CA ILE A 28 6.11 -6.48 -3.51
C ILE A 28 6.03 -5.97 -2.06
N LEU A 29 4.98 -6.31 -1.32
CA LEU A 29 4.84 -5.95 0.09
C LEU A 29 5.95 -6.58 0.95
N ASP A 30 6.30 -7.83 0.71
CA ASP A 30 7.40 -8.49 1.42
C ASP A 30 8.76 -7.89 1.09
N GLU A 31 9.03 -7.57 -0.18
CA GLU A 31 10.24 -6.86 -0.59
C GLU A 31 10.32 -5.48 0.07
N THR A 32 9.22 -4.72 0.05
CA THR A 32 9.13 -3.39 0.65
C THR A 32 9.40 -3.44 2.15
N ARG A 33 8.85 -4.45 2.84
CA ARG A 33 9.10 -4.68 4.27
C ARG A 33 10.59 -4.93 4.54
N VAL A 34 11.24 -5.79 3.77
CA VAL A 34 12.67 -6.10 3.92
C VAL A 34 13.55 -4.88 3.66
N ARG A 35 13.27 -4.12 2.58
CA ARG A 35 14.01 -2.90 2.23
C ARG A 35 13.85 -1.79 3.27
N THR A 36 12.65 -1.67 3.86
CA THR A 36 12.38 -0.75 4.98
C THR A 36 13.24 -1.11 6.21
N ILE A 37 13.34 -2.39 6.55
CA ILE A 37 14.18 -2.86 7.67
C ILE A 37 15.66 -2.60 7.40
N ASN A 38 16.11 -2.80 6.16
CA ASN A 38 17.51 -2.61 5.77
C ASN A 38 17.91 -1.14 5.54
N LEU A 39 17.00 -0.18 5.71
CA LEU A 39 17.23 1.24 5.47
C LEU A 39 17.78 1.54 4.07
N GLN A 40 17.19 0.92 3.04
CA GLN A 40 17.55 1.12 1.63
C GLN A 40 16.54 2.06 0.94
N PRO A 41 16.61 3.39 1.13
CA PRO A 41 15.54 4.33 0.73
C PRO A 41 15.25 4.31 -0.78
N ASN A 42 16.29 4.29 -1.62
CA ASN A 42 16.11 4.29 -3.09
C ASN A 42 15.37 3.03 -3.59
N GLU A 43 15.55 1.89 -2.93
CA GLU A 43 14.89 0.64 -3.29
C GLU A 43 13.44 0.59 -2.79
N VAL A 44 13.12 1.33 -1.71
CA VAL A 44 11.74 1.50 -1.22
C VAL A 44 10.91 2.31 -2.22
N ASP A 45 11.49 3.35 -2.83
CA ASP A 45 10.82 4.15 -3.85
C ASP A 45 10.45 3.29 -5.08
N GLU A 46 11.36 2.44 -5.56
CA GLU A 46 11.08 1.53 -6.68
C GLU A 46 9.96 0.52 -6.35
N SER A 47 9.98 -0.06 -5.14
CA SER A 47 8.91 -0.98 -4.71
C SER A 47 7.57 -0.26 -4.58
N THR A 48 7.57 1.01 -4.18
CA THR A 48 6.36 1.84 -4.06
C THR A 48 5.75 2.12 -5.43
N VAL A 49 6.57 2.39 -6.45
CA VAL A 49 6.11 2.56 -7.84
C VAL A 49 5.46 1.27 -8.35
N ARG A 50 6.12 0.11 -8.16
CA ARG A 50 5.56 -1.19 -8.57
C ARG A 50 4.26 -1.52 -7.85
N LEU A 51 4.17 -1.16 -6.56
CA LEU A 51 2.95 -1.34 -5.78
C LEU A 51 1.80 -0.50 -6.36
N ALA A 52 2.06 0.77 -6.70
CA ALA A 52 1.06 1.64 -7.33
C ALA A 52 0.55 1.07 -8.66
N GLU A 53 1.45 0.59 -9.52
CA GLU A 53 1.08 -0.06 -10.79
C GLU A 53 0.21 -1.30 -10.55
N THR A 54 0.56 -2.12 -9.56
CA THR A 54 -0.19 -3.34 -9.21
C THR A 54 -1.58 -3.01 -8.65
N ILE A 55 -1.69 -1.93 -7.86
CA ILE A 55 -2.98 -1.43 -7.38
C ILE A 55 -3.85 -0.97 -8.56
N SER A 56 -3.29 -0.23 -9.52
CA SER A 56 -4.05 0.17 -10.72
C SER A 56 -4.54 -1.03 -11.53
N GLN A 57 -3.77 -2.12 -11.59
CA GLN A 57 -4.23 -3.37 -12.20
C GLN A 57 -5.40 -3.98 -11.41
N LEU A 58 -5.33 -4.00 -10.08
CA LEU A 58 -6.43 -4.49 -9.24
C LEU A 58 -7.70 -3.63 -9.37
N GLU A 59 -7.56 -2.32 -9.52
CA GLU A 59 -8.68 -1.40 -9.81
C GLU A 59 -9.32 -1.72 -11.17
N ALA A 60 -8.52 -1.95 -12.21
CA ALA A 60 -9.03 -2.38 -13.51
C ALA A 60 -9.77 -3.74 -13.43
N MET A 61 -9.36 -4.62 -12.52
CA MET A 61 -10.09 -5.87 -12.26
C MET A 61 -11.48 -5.62 -11.65
N VAL A 62 -11.66 -4.57 -10.85
CA VAL A 62 -13.00 -4.20 -10.34
C VAL A 62 -13.93 -3.84 -11.50
N GLU A 63 -13.45 -3.06 -12.48
CA GLU A 63 -14.23 -2.72 -13.67
C GLU A 63 -14.56 -3.97 -14.50
N ARG A 64 -13.58 -4.85 -14.71
CA ARG A 64 -13.77 -6.11 -15.43
C ARG A 64 -14.80 -7.01 -14.74
N ARG A 65 -14.78 -7.08 -13.41
CA ARG A 65 -15.78 -7.82 -12.62
C ARG A 65 -17.18 -7.29 -12.88
N ASP A 66 -17.35 -5.97 -12.89
CA ASP A 66 -18.65 -5.35 -13.09
C ASP A 66 -19.18 -5.59 -14.52
N VAL A 67 -18.30 -5.65 -15.52
CA VAL A 67 -18.64 -6.11 -16.88
C VAL A 67 -19.13 -7.56 -16.85
N LEU A 68 -18.39 -8.48 -16.22
CA LEU A 68 -18.77 -9.89 -16.12
C LEU A 68 -20.10 -10.11 -15.37
N LEU A 69 -20.40 -9.27 -14.37
CA LEU A 69 -21.65 -9.35 -13.62
C LEU A 69 -22.87 -8.94 -14.44
N ARG A 70 -22.69 -8.00 -15.37
CA ARG A 70 -23.75 -7.41 -16.22
C ARG A 70 -23.86 -8.05 -17.60
N ASP A 71 -23.00 -9.00 -17.89
CA ASP A 71 -22.97 -9.70 -19.18
C ASP A 71 -24.29 -10.42 -19.47
N GLU A 72 -24.71 -10.41 -20.74
CA GLU A 72 -25.97 -11.04 -21.17
C GLU A 72 -25.96 -12.56 -21.01
N ASP A 73 -24.78 -13.19 -21.12
CA ASP A 73 -24.61 -14.63 -20.92
C ASP A 73 -24.50 -15.01 -19.43
N ALA A 74 -24.47 -14.04 -18.53
CA ALA A 74 -24.38 -14.29 -17.09
C ALA A 74 -25.70 -14.85 -16.52
N PRO A 75 -25.64 -15.78 -15.57
CA PRO A 75 -26.84 -16.25 -14.86
C PRO A 75 -27.64 -15.09 -14.22
N ALA A 76 -28.96 -15.13 -14.35
CA ALA A 76 -29.85 -14.05 -13.89
C ALA A 76 -29.93 -13.91 -12.36
N ASN A 77 -29.68 -15.00 -11.62
CA ASN A 77 -29.77 -15.01 -10.17
C ASN A 77 -28.40 -14.79 -9.53
N GLY A 78 -28.34 -13.95 -8.49
CA GLY A 78 -27.10 -13.64 -7.76
C GLY A 78 -26.58 -12.23 -8.02
N LEU A 79 -25.96 -11.64 -7.00
CA LEU A 79 -25.40 -10.28 -7.03
C LEU A 79 -23.87 -10.30 -7.17
N SER A 80 -23.23 -11.44 -6.92
CA SER A 80 -21.80 -11.67 -7.10
C SER A 80 -21.50 -12.76 -8.13
N LEU A 81 -20.26 -12.85 -8.61
CA LEU A 81 -19.84 -13.87 -9.58
C LEU A 81 -19.97 -15.28 -9.00
N SER A 82 -19.62 -15.47 -7.72
CA SER A 82 -19.77 -16.76 -7.04
C SER A 82 -21.24 -17.17 -6.90
N GLU A 83 -22.13 -16.26 -6.52
CA GLU A 83 -23.58 -16.54 -6.44
C GLU A 83 -24.16 -16.89 -7.82
N LYS A 84 -23.78 -16.13 -8.86
CA LYS A 84 -24.20 -16.40 -10.24
C LYS A 84 -23.73 -17.78 -10.69
N LEU A 85 -22.47 -18.14 -10.44
CA LEU A 85 -21.92 -19.47 -10.72
C LEU A 85 -22.67 -20.57 -9.97
N LEU A 86 -22.96 -20.40 -8.67
CA LEU A 86 -23.71 -21.37 -7.88
C LEU A 86 -25.15 -21.57 -8.37
N SER A 87 -25.75 -20.55 -8.99
CA SER A 87 -27.11 -20.63 -9.51
C SER A 87 -27.27 -21.59 -10.70
N SER A 88 -26.18 -21.88 -11.42
CA SER A 88 -26.15 -22.80 -12.58
C SER A 88 -26.38 -24.28 -12.20
N ARG A 89 -26.19 -24.63 -10.92
CA ARG A 89 -26.19 -26.00 -10.38
C ARG A 89 -25.22 -26.97 -11.06
N ARG A 90 -24.18 -26.48 -11.73
CA ARG A 90 -23.10 -27.31 -12.31
C ARG A 90 -21.95 -27.47 -11.32
N ILE A 91 -21.35 -28.66 -11.27
CA ILE A 91 -20.24 -28.97 -10.35
C ILE A 91 -19.01 -28.10 -10.65
N GLU A 92 -18.67 -27.91 -11.93
CA GLU A 92 -17.52 -27.10 -12.31
C GLU A 92 -17.71 -25.62 -11.95
N ASP A 93 -18.92 -25.09 -12.12
CA ASP A 93 -19.24 -23.71 -11.72
C ASP A 93 -19.19 -23.55 -10.19
N ALA A 94 -19.57 -24.58 -9.43
CA ALA A 94 -19.42 -24.57 -7.97
C ALA A 94 -17.95 -24.57 -7.51
N ARG A 95 -17.06 -25.27 -8.24
CA ARG A 95 -15.61 -25.21 -7.99
C ARG A 95 -15.05 -23.82 -8.30
N LEU A 96 -15.46 -23.23 -9.43
CA LEU A 96 -15.05 -21.88 -9.78
C LEU A 96 -15.58 -20.84 -8.78
N ALA A 97 -16.82 -21.00 -8.29
CA ALA A 97 -17.37 -20.14 -7.24
C ALA A 97 -16.56 -20.21 -5.94
N LYS A 98 -16.07 -21.40 -5.58
CA LYS A 98 -15.14 -21.57 -4.45
C LYS A 98 -13.85 -20.80 -4.67
N ARG A 99 -13.26 -20.90 -5.88
CA ARG A 99 -12.04 -20.15 -6.25
C ARG A 99 -12.25 -18.63 -6.19
N CYS A 100 -13.41 -18.13 -6.62
CA CYS A 100 -13.77 -16.71 -6.45
C CYS A 100 -13.74 -16.30 -4.97
N GLY A 101 -14.27 -17.14 -4.08
CA GLY A 101 -14.26 -16.90 -2.63
C GLY A 101 -12.85 -16.93 -2.02
N GLU A 102 -12.02 -17.89 -2.45
CA GLU A 102 -10.61 -17.99 -2.03
C GLU A 102 -9.82 -16.74 -2.47
N ALA A 103 -9.98 -16.32 -3.72
CA ALA A 103 -9.30 -15.14 -4.24
C ALA A 103 -9.75 -13.84 -3.54
N ALA A 104 -11.05 -13.72 -3.22
CA ALA A 104 -11.56 -12.58 -2.45
C ALA A 104 -10.93 -12.50 -1.05
N GLU A 105 -10.73 -13.64 -0.39
CA GLU A 105 -10.11 -13.66 0.94
C GLU A 105 -8.59 -13.46 0.90
N GLN A 106 -7.94 -13.86 -0.19
CA GLN A 106 -6.55 -13.52 -0.45
C GLN A 106 -6.38 -11.99 -0.59
N ILE A 107 -7.19 -11.34 -1.43
CA ILE A 107 -7.14 -9.87 -1.60
C ILE A 107 -7.33 -9.14 -0.28
N LYS A 108 -8.30 -9.57 0.53
CA LYS A 108 -8.55 -8.98 1.84
C LYS A 108 -7.35 -9.12 2.77
N THR A 109 -6.71 -10.28 2.76
CA THR A 109 -5.48 -10.54 3.53
C THR A 109 -4.34 -9.62 3.06
N THR A 110 -4.11 -9.53 1.76
CA THR A 110 -3.08 -8.65 1.18
C THR A 110 -3.36 -7.18 1.49
N HIS A 111 -4.62 -6.75 1.44
CA HIS A 111 -5.01 -5.39 1.84
C HIS A 111 -4.68 -5.11 3.31
N GLN A 112 -4.97 -6.04 4.22
CA GLN A 112 -4.60 -5.91 5.63
C GLN A 112 -3.09 -5.80 5.83
N ARG A 113 -2.30 -6.61 5.09
CA ARG A 113 -0.83 -6.56 5.11
C ARG A 113 -0.31 -5.21 4.61
N ALA A 114 -0.85 -4.70 3.51
CA ALA A 114 -0.50 -3.40 2.95
C ALA A 114 -0.74 -2.26 3.95
N ASN A 115 -1.92 -2.24 4.58
CA ASN A 115 -2.26 -1.23 5.60
C ASN A 115 -1.32 -1.30 6.80
N ALA A 116 -0.99 -2.51 7.28
CA ALA A 116 -0.07 -2.68 8.39
C ALA A 116 1.34 -2.14 8.05
N LEU A 117 1.85 -2.45 6.86
CA LEU A 117 3.14 -1.95 6.39
C LEU A 117 3.15 -0.42 6.31
N PHE A 118 2.11 0.18 5.72
CA PHE A 118 1.98 1.62 5.61
C PHE A 118 1.98 2.32 6.97
N VAL A 119 1.19 1.80 7.93
CA VAL A 119 1.14 2.35 9.30
C VAL A 119 2.52 2.25 9.97
N CYS A 120 3.22 1.14 9.83
CA CYS A 120 4.58 0.99 10.37
C CYS A 120 5.56 1.98 9.74
N GLN A 121 5.56 2.14 8.42
CA GLN A 121 6.42 3.09 7.71
C GLN A 121 6.13 4.54 8.13
N TYR A 122 4.85 4.89 8.30
CA TYR A 122 4.45 6.19 8.82
C TYR A 122 5.01 6.45 10.22
N HIS A 123 4.88 5.50 11.15
CA HIS A 123 5.44 5.68 12.49
C HIS A 123 6.97 5.77 12.51
N LEU A 124 7.66 5.03 11.64
CA LEU A 124 9.12 5.11 11.52
C LEU A 124 9.59 6.49 11.04
N THR A 125 8.94 7.05 10.03
CA THR A 125 9.27 8.39 9.49
C THR A 125 8.98 9.51 10.51
N GLN A 126 7.88 9.41 11.25
CA GLN A 126 7.58 10.34 12.35
C GLN A 126 8.66 10.28 13.45
N PHE A 127 9.03 9.07 13.89
CA PHE A 127 10.07 8.89 14.90
C PHE A 127 11.43 9.46 14.45
N GLN A 128 11.82 9.25 13.19
CA GLN A 128 13.04 9.83 12.63
C GLN A 128 12.99 11.37 12.64
N SER A 129 11.87 11.96 12.27
CA SER A 129 11.67 13.41 12.28
C SER A 129 11.79 13.99 13.69
N GLU A 130 11.13 13.37 14.68
CA GLU A 130 11.23 13.78 16.09
C GLU A 130 12.66 13.66 16.63
N MET A 131 13.41 12.63 16.24
CA MET A 131 14.82 12.49 16.64
C MET A 131 15.69 13.57 16.03
N LEU A 132 15.47 13.92 14.75
CA LEU A 132 16.18 15.01 14.09
C LEU A 132 15.88 16.36 14.77
N ASP A 133 14.62 16.64 15.11
CA ASP A 133 14.23 17.87 15.82
C ASP A 133 14.88 17.99 17.21
N ARG A 134 14.98 16.86 17.93
CA ARG A 134 15.68 16.80 19.22
C ARG A 134 17.19 17.01 19.06
N LEU A 135 17.82 16.39 18.06
CA LEU A 135 19.25 16.53 17.78
C LEU A 135 19.62 17.94 17.27
N ALA A 136 18.73 18.57 16.50
CA ALA A 136 18.88 19.94 16.01
C ALA A 136 18.69 21.00 17.12
N GLY A 137 18.36 20.59 18.36
CA GLY A 137 18.21 21.48 19.50
C GLY A 137 16.96 22.37 19.44
N VAL A 138 16.06 22.14 18.49
CA VAL A 138 14.85 22.95 18.27
C VAL A 138 13.84 22.77 19.42
N ALA A 139 13.92 21.66 20.16
CA ALA A 139 12.97 21.30 21.21
C ALA A 139 13.43 21.59 22.67
N ALA A 140 14.58 22.23 22.89
CA ALA A 140 15.04 22.55 24.24
C ALA A 140 14.71 24.01 24.60
N PRO A 141 13.79 24.28 25.56
CA PRO A 141 13.73 25.58 26.20
C PRO A 141 15.11 25.88 26.81
N PRO A 142 15.63 27.13 26.72
CA PRO A 142 16.94 27.45 27.24
C PRO A 142 17.03 27.08 28.73
N THR A 143 17.89 26.10 29.04
CA THR A 143 18.02 25.43 30.35
C THR A 143 18.53 26.36 31.45
N TYR A 144 19.00 27.56 31.08
CA TYR A 144 19.34 28.62 32.01
C TYR A 144 18.50 29.86 31.71
N GLY A 145 17.34 29.97 32.36
CA GLY A 145 16.77 31.28 32.63
C GLY A 145 17.73 32.03 33.55
N LYS A 146 18.57 32.91 33.00
CA LYS A 146 19.47 33.76 33.81
C LYS A 146 18.63 34.52 34.83
N PRO A 147 18.75 34.24 36.14
CA PRO A 147 18.25 35.17 37.13
C PRO A 147 19.17 36.39 37.06
N SER A 148 18.59 37.59 37.13
CA SER A 148 19.28 38.89 37.15
C SER A 148 19.87 39.40 35.82
N ALA A 149 19.03 40.14 35.09
CA ALA A 149 19.47 41.32 34.37
C ALA A 149 18.36 42.37 34.39
N LYS A 150 18.18 43.01 35.55
CA LYS A 150 17.59 44.36 35.56
C LYS A 150 18.63 45.30 34.95
N SER A 151 18.12 46.23 34.16
CA SER A 151 18.79 47.39 33.55
C SER A 151 19.50 47.14 32.22
N GLY A 152 18.99 47.83 31.20
CA GLY A 152 19.83 48.65 30.33
C GLY A 152 20.63 47.94 29.25
N GLN A 153 20.04 47.92 28.07
CA GLN A 153 20.69 48.38 26.82
C GLN A 153 21.84 47.55 26.22
N LYS A 154 21.59 47.11 24.97
CA LYS A 154 22.52 46.71 23.89
C LYS A 154 23.39 45.46 24.08
N GLN A 155 23.15 44.45 23.24
CA GLN A 155 24.15 43.72 22.42
C GLN A 155 23.37 42.80 21.45
N ASN A 156 23.42 42.97 20.13
CA ASN A 156 24.50 42.70 19.17
C ASN A 156 24.68 41.19 18.86
N ARG A 157 24.49 40.86 17.58
CA ARG A 157 25.17 39.83 16.75
C ARG A 157 24.92 38.32 16.92
N GLY A 158 24.99 37.65 15.77
CA GLY A 158 25.50 36.27 15.61
C GLY A 158 24.71 35.50 14.54
N GLY A 159 24.96 35.59 13.23
CA GLY A 159 26.27 35.74 12.59
C GLY A 159 26.98 34.39 12.63
N GLY A 160 26.73 33.55 11.62
CA GLY A 160 27.37 32.25 11.48
C GLY A 160 28.86 32.42 11.29
N GLU A 161 29.66 31.81 12.17
CA GLU A 161 31.10 31.57 12.04
C GLU A 161 31.53 30.80 13.30
N LEU A 162 31.32 29.47 13.30
CA LEU A 162 31.92 28.56 14.30
C LEU A 162 32.90 27.56 13.65
N PHE A 163 33.23 27.75 12.38
CA PHE A 163 34.16 26.91 11.62
C PHE A 163 35.29 27.75 11.02
N ASN A 164 36.09 28.45 11.84
CA ASN A 164 37.38 28.93 11.35
C ASN A 164 38.37 29.26 12.49
N GLU A 165 38.85 28.24 13.21
CA GLU A 165 40.15 28.37 13.91
C GLU A 165 40.78 27.00 14.14
N ALA A 166 41.17 26.36 13.04
CA ALA A 166 42.11 25.24 13.01
C ALA A 166 42.78 25.20 11.62
N ALA A 167 43.63 26.20 11.33
CA ALA A 167 44.55 26.22 10.20
C ALA A 167 45.72 27.18 10.49
#